data_AF-Q0HUE6-F1
#
_entry.id   AF-Q0HUE6-F1
#
_cell.length_a   1.000
_cell.length_b   1.000
_cell.length_c   1.000
_cell.angle_alpha   90.00
_cell.angle_beta   90.00
_cell.angle_gamma   90.00
#
_symmetry.space_group_name_H-M   'P 1'
#
loop_
_entity.id
_entity.type
_entity.pdbx_description
1 polymer ?
#
loop_
_entity_poly.entity_id
_entity_poly.type
_entity_poly.pdbx_seq_one_letter_code
_entity_poly.pdbx_strand_id
1 'polypeptide(L)'
;MSEQSFSNANKGSETVNGSAASFISHKRFYDDTNFPKGFKRSGDFTSKEAELLELHGHAMKNLDEGKSLPVTADEAQFVEVIKGNIAPSSLLEHIWLKYRKLSQGKPFYAVVGTVHLPATKPDVEPEAAFDVDVEIEDDVQDEAEPEDKE
;
A
#
# COMPACT_ATOMS: atom_id res chain seq x y z
N MET A 1 7.46 49.91 22.90
CA MET A 1 7.47 48.51 23.35
C MET A 1 6.01 48.07 23.34
N SER A 2 5.43 47.74 22.18
CA SER A 2 5.39 46.42 21.54
C SER A 2 4.74 45.35 22.40
N GLU A 3 3.43 45.20 22.26
CA GLU A 3 2.77 43.90 22.38
C GLU A 3 1.89 43.70 21.14
N GLN A 4 2.42 42.96 20.17
CA GLN A 4 1.65 42.43 19.05
C GLN A 4 1.14 41.05 19.47
N SER A 5 -0.16 40.96 19.77
CA SER A 5 -0.86 39.70 20.01
C SER A 5 -1.13 39.00 18.69
N PHE A 6 -0.48 37.87 18.44
CA PHE A 6 -0.85 36.96 17.36
C PHE A 6 -1.95 36.01 17.85
N SER A 7 -3.20 36.38 17.61
CA SER A 7 -4.35 35.48 17.81
C SER A 7 -4.29 34.37 16.77
N ASN A 8 -3.91 33.17 17.17
CA ASN A 8 -3.89 31.99 16.32
C ASN A 8 -5.33 31.56 15.98
N ALA A 9 -5.81 31.94 14.80
CA ALA A 9 -7.13 31.58 14.29
C ALA A 9 -7.16 30.08 13.96
N ASN A 10 -7.69 29.27 14.88
CA ASN A 10 -8.06 27.89 14.58
C ASN A 10 -9.31 27.89 13.68
N LYS A 11 -9.10 27.97 12.36
CA LYS A 11 -10.12 27.68 11.35
C LYS A 11 -9.90 26.25 10.83
N GLY A 12 -10.76 25.33 11.27
CA GLY A 12 -10.89 23.98 10.75
C GLY A 12 -11.81 23.19 11.68
N SER A 13 -12.82 22.46 11.26
CA SER A 13 -13.15 21.94 9.93
C SER A 13 -14.67 21.81 9.80
N GLU A 14 -15.23 22.31 8.71
CA GLU A 14 -16.60 21.99 8.32
C GLU A 14 -16.59 20.56 7.77
N THR A 15 -17.26 19.67 8.49
CA THR A 15 -17.46 18.26 8.16
C THR A 15 -18.29 18.14 6.88
N VAL A 16 -17.75 17.54 5.83
CA VAL A 16 -18.54 17.11 4.67
C VAL A 16 -18.34 15.62 4.42
N ASN A 17 -19.39 14.88 4.78
CA ASN A 17 -19.96 13.67 4.15
C ASN A 17 -19.20 12.33 4.21
N GLY A 18 -19.72 11.44 5.08
CA GLY A 18 -19.88 9.99 4.87
C GLY A 18 -18.62 9.12 4.95
N SER A 19 -18.54 8.24 5.96
CA SER A 19 -17.40 7.35 6.34
C SER A 19 -16.28 8.02 7.17
N ALA A 20 -16.27 9.35 7.30
CA ALA A 20 -15.30 10.08 8.14
C ALA A 20 -15.37 9.79 9.66
N ALA A 21 -16.40 9.09 10.15
CA ALA A 21 -16.53 8.71 11.56
C ALA A 21 -15.60 7.56 11.97
N SER A 22 -15.19 6.72 11.01
CA SER A 22 -14.40 5.50 11.28
C SER A 22 -12.90 5.80 11.46
N PHE A 23 -12.42 6.99 11.09
CA PHE A 23 -10.99 7.35 11.09
C PHE A 23 -10.72 8.70 11.77
N ILE A 24 -11.21 8.90 12.99
CA ILE A 24 -11.09 10.20 13.67
C ILE A 24 -9.65 10.39 14.18
N SER A 25 -9.02 11.51 13.84
CA SER A 25 -7.73 11.90 14.40
C SER A 25 -7.75 13.35 14.89
N HIS A 26 -7.10 13.61 16.03
CA HIS A 26 -7.03 14.94 16.63
C HIS A 26 -5.94 15.84 16.02
N LYS A 27 -5.03 15.26 15.24
CA LYS A 27 -3.87 15.95 14.68
C LYS A 27 -3.79 15.69 13.19
N ARG A 28 -3.45 16.73 12.42
CA ARG A 28 -3.15 16.58 11.00
C ARG A 28 -1.88 15.76 10.79
N PHE A 29 -1.97 14.81 9.88
CA PHE A 29 -0.85 13.98 9.46
C PHE A 29 0.02 14.73 8.45
N TYR A 30 1.33 14.75 8.69
CA TYR A 30 2.34 15.29 7.79
C TYR A 30 3.49 14.30 7.69
N ASP A 31 3.95 14.07 6.47
CA ASP A 31 5.13 13.25 6.18
C ASP A 31 6.18 14.12 5.50
N ASP A 32 6.89 14.91 6.29
CA ASP A 32 7.94 15.82 5.80
C ASP A 32 9.16 15.07 5.26
N THR A 33 9.27 13.76 5.53
CA THR A 33 10.39 12.92 5.05
C THR A 33 10.20 12.60 3.57
N ASN A 34 9.02 12.13 3.18
CA ASN A 34 8.72 11.80 1.79
C ASN A 34 8.15 13.00 1.01
N PHE A 35 7.44 13.89 1.71
CA PHE A 35 6.75 15.05 1.14
C PHE A 35 7.16 16.34 1.86
N PRO A 36 8.40 16.83 1.69
CA PRO A 36 8.90 18.02 2.39
C PRO A 36 8.12 19.31 2.06
N LYS A 37 7.35 19.31 0.97
CA LYS A 37 6.46 20.43 0.57
C LYS A 37 4.99 20.22 0.98
N GLY A 38 4.66 19.07 1.57
CA GLY A 38 3.32 18.62 1.90
C GLY A 38 2.56 17.99 0.72
N PHE A 39 1.50 17.24 1.04
CA PHE A 39 0.70 16.48 0.07
C PHE A 39 0.06 17.36 -1.01
N LYS A 40 -0.46 18.53 -0.64
CA LYS A 40 -1.10 19.48 -1.57
C LYS A 40 -0.16 20.02 -2.66
N ARG A 41 1.15 20.04 -2.40
CA ARG A 41 2.15 20.62 -3.31
C ARG A 41 3.04 19.56 -3.98
N SER A 42 2.90 18.28 -3.66
CA SER A 42 3.69 17.23 -4.31
C SER A 42 3.25 16.98 -5.76
N GLY A 43 1.97 17.23 -6.06
CA GLY A 43 1.38 17.00 -7.37
C GLY A 43 0.90 15.56 -7.59
N ASP A 44 1.12 14.66 -6.63
CA ASP A 44 0.67 13.26 -6.70
C ASP A 44 -0.78 13.07 -6.19
N PHE A 45 -1.26 14.03 -5.39
CA PHE A 45 -2.57 14.05 -4.79
C PHE A 45 -3.37 15.26 -5.26
N THR A 46 -4.66 15.07 -5.49
CA THR A 46 -5.61 16.17 -5.63
C THR A 46 -5.80 16.89 -4.30
N SER A 47 -6.28 18.14 -4.33
CA SER A 47 -6.50 18.92 -3.09
C SER A 47 -7.42 18.21 -2.09
N LYS A 48 -8.43 17.47 -2.58
CA LYS A 48 -9.36 16.70 -1.74
C LYS A 48 -8.68 15.48 -1.11
N GLU A 49 -7.91 14.74 -1.90
CA GLU A 49 -7.18 13.58 -1.39
C GLU A 49 -6.15 13.98 -0.33
N ALA A 50 -5.43 15.08 -0.57
CA ALA A 50 -4.47 15.62 0.39
C ALA A 50 -5.14 16.02 1.71
N GLU A 51 -6.32 16.62 1.67
CA GLU A 51 -7.08 16.97 2.88
C GLU A 51 -7.54 15.74 3.66
N LEU A 52 -7.99 14.70 2.97
CA LEU A 52 -8.35 13.43 3.61
C LEU A 52 -7.14 12.74 4.24
N LEU A 53 -5.99 12.76 3.56
CA LEU A 53 -4.75 12.19 4.08
C LEU A 53 -4.24 12.98 5.29
N GLU A 54 -4.33 14.31 5.27
CA GLU A 54 -4.02 15.16 6.42
C GLU A 54 -4.98 14.87 7.60
N LEU A 55 -6.28 14.68 7.36
CA LEU A 55 -7.28 14.50 8.43
C LEU A 55 -7.27 13.10 9.03
N HIS A 56 -7.15 12.07 8.20
CA HIS A 56 -7.31 10.67 8.60
C HIS A 56 -5.98 9.89 8.63
N GLY A 57 -4.89 10.48 8.12
CA GLY A 57 -3.60 9.80 7.96
C GLY A 57 -3.01 9.27 9.26
N HIS A 58 -3.23 9.95 10.38
CA HIS A 58 -2.78 9.46 11.69
C HIS A 58 -3.48 8.17 12.11
N ALA A 59 -4.80 8.08 11.90
CA ALA A 59 -5.57 6.88 12.22
C ALA A 59 -5.18 5.73 11.29
N MET A 60 -5.12 6.00 9.97
CA MET A 60 -4.70 5.03 8.96
C MET A 60 -3.30 4.48 9.23
N LYS A 61 -2.33 5.34 9.59
CA LYS A 61 -0.97 4.92 9.96
C LYS A 61 -0.95 4.01 11.18
N ASN A 62 -1.75 4.32 12.20
CA ASN A 62 -1.81 3.50 13.41
C ASN A 62 -2.41 2.12 13.13
N LEU A 63 -3.39 2.03 12.24
CA LEU A 63 -3.96 0.75 11.80
C LEU A 63 -2.98 -0.05 10.93
N ASP A 64 -2.28 0.61 10.00
CA ASP A 64 -1.26 -0.01 9.13
C ASP A 64 -0.06 -0.54 9.95
N GLU A 65 0.36 0.20 10.98
CA GLU A 65 1.40 -0.22 11.93
C GLU A 65 0.90 -1.23 12.99
N GLY A 66 -0.40 -1.54 13.01
CA GLY A 66 -1.00 -2.44 14.01
C GLY A 66 -1.00 -1.90 15.44
N LYS A 67 -0.80 -0.59 15.63
CA LYS A 67 -0.87 0.09 16.95
C LYS A 67 -2.29 0.24 17.46
N SER A 68 -3.26 0.34 16.53
CA SER A 68 -4.68 0.35 16.84
C SER A 68 -5.33 -0.88 16.24
N LEU A 69 -6.32 -1.44 16.94
CA LEU A 69 -7.17 -2.48 16.40
C LEU A 69 -8.33 -1.85 15.62
N PRO A 70 -8.80 -2.48 14.53
CA PRO A 70 -9.98 -2.01 13.82
C PRO A 70 -11.21 -2.20 14.72
N VAL A 71 -11.94 -1.11 14.97
CA VAL A 71 -13.16 -1.11 15.77
C VAL A 71 -14.38 -1.11 14.85
N THR A 72 -14.27 -0.46 13.70
CA THR A 72 -15.36 -0.27 12.74
C THR A 72 -15.22 -1.21 11.54
N ALA A 73 -16.35 -1.53 10.87
CA ALA A 73 -16.33 -2.34 9.66
C ALA A 73 -15.44 -1.75 8.55
N ASP A 74 -15.45 -0.42 8.36
CA ASP A 74 -14.55 0.26 7.42
C ASP A 74 -13.06 0.05 7.78
N GLU A 75 -12.71 0.10 9.07
CA GLU A 75 -11.33 -0.10 9.53
C GLU A 75 -10.90 -1.55 9.34
N ALA A 76 -11.81 -2.50 9.59
CA ALA A 76 -11.54 -3.92 9.37
C ALA A 76 -11.29 -4.19 7.88
N GLN A 77 -12.11 -3.63 7.00
CA GLN A 77 -11.91 -3.71 5.56
C GLN A 77 -10.58 -3.06 5.15
N PHE A 78 -10.27 -1.88 5.67
CA PHE A 78 -9.02 -1.18 5.41
C PHE A 78 -7.79 -2.02 5.76
N VAL A 79 -7.80 -2.73 6.90
CA VAL A 79 -6.72 -3.64 7.30
C VAL A 79 -6.58 -4.81 6.31
N GLU A 80 -7.69 -5.40 5.86
CA GLU A 80 -7.67 -6.47 4.85
C GLU A 80 -7.17 -5.98 3.48
N VAL A 81 -7.51 -4.76 3.10
CA VAL A 81 -7.01 -4.10 1.88
C VAL A 81 -5.51 -3.83 1.96
N ILE A 82 -5.01 -3.38 3.12
CA ILE A 82 -3.58 -3.16 3.37
C ILE A 82 -2.76 -4.45 3.22
N LYS A 83 -3.32 -5.57 3.70
CA LYS A 83 -2.75 -6.91 3.56
C LYS A 83 -2.80 -7.43 2.12
N GLY A 84 -3.66 -6.85 1.28
CA GLY A 84 -3.85 -7.26 -0.12
C GLY A 84 -4.86 -8.39 -0.31
N ASN A 85 -5.67 -8.69 0.71
CA ASN A 85 -6.71 -9.73 0.62
C ASN A 85 -7.95 -9.25 -0.14
N ILE A 86 -8.25 -7.95 -0.05
CA ILE A 86 -9.43 -7.33 -0.66
C ILE A 86 -8.98 -6.12 -1.51
N ALA A 87 -9.70 -5.86 -2.61
CA ALA A 87 -9.48 -4.66 -3.42
C ALA A 87 -9.99 -3.40 -2.70
N PRO A 88 -9.31 -2.26 -2.83
CA PRO A 88 -9.74 -1.02 -2.18
C PRO A 88 -11.08 -0.56 -2.77
N SER A 89 -12.08 -0.36 -1.92
CA SER A 89 -13.42 0.13 -2.29
C SER A 89 -13.65 1.59 -1.89
N SER A 90 -12.98 2.06 -0.82
CA SER A 90 -13.15 3.42 -0.29
C SER A 90 -12.05 4.36 -0.79
N LEU A 91 -12.39 5.64 -0.99
CA LEU A 91 -11.40 6.65 -1.40
C LEU A 91 -10.21 6.72 -0.43
N LEU A 92 -10.44 6.55 0.88
CA LEU A 92 -9.38 6.55 1.89
C LEU A 92 -8.37 5.41 1.67
N GLU A 93 -8.86 4.21 1.37
CA GLU A 93 -8.03 3.05 1.07
C GLU A 93 -7.17 3.29 -0.17
N HIS A 94 -7.77 3.84 -1.24
CA HIS A 94 -7.06 4.19 -2.47
C HIS A 94 -5.94 5.20 -2.22
N ILE A 95 -6.23 6.26 -1.47
CA ILE A 95 -5.26 7.32 -1.13
C ILE A 95 -4.13 6.74 -0.26
N TRP A 96 -4.45 5.90 0.72
CA TRP A 96 -3.45 5.29 1.60
C TRP A 96 -2.51 4.37 0.84
N LEU A 97 -3.04 3.51 -0.04
CA LEU A 97 -2.22 2.66 -0.90
C LEU A 97 -1.33 3.47 -1.84
N LYS A 98 -1.86 4.58 -2.39
CA LYS A 98 -1.09 5.53 -3.19
C LYS A 98 0.04 6.14 -2.36
N TYR A 99 -0.25 6.62 -1.15
CA TYR A 99 0.73 7.16 -0.21
C TYR A 99 1.83 6.13 0.10
N ARG A 100 1.48 4.88 0.44
CA ARG A 100 2.45 3.82 0.75
C ARG A 100 3.42 3.57 -0.41
N LYS A 101 2.91 3.54 -1.64
CA LYS A 101 3.74 3.37 -2.85
C LYS A 101 4.70 4.55 -3.08
N LEU A 102 4.25 5.78 -2.84
CA LEU A 102 5.06 6.98 -3.02
C LEU A 102 6.11 7.14 -1.92
N SER A 103 5.76 6.81 -0.67
CA SER A 103 6.65 6.87 0.49
C SER A 103 7.73 5.79 0.48
N GLN A 104 7.56 4.70 -0.27
CA GLN A 104 8.62 3.69 -0.48
C GLN A 104 9.75 4.19 -1.38
N GLY A 105 9.62 5.38 -1.97
CA GLY A 105 10.61 5.97 -2.86
C GLY A 105 10.59 5.36 -4.26
N LYS A 106 11.17 6.07 -5.21
CA LYS A 106 11.37 5.54 -6.56
C LYS A 106 12.60 4.62 -6.57
N PRO A 107 12.50 3.42 -7.18
CA PRO A 107 13.69 2.58 -7.37
C PRO A 107 14.72 3.36 -8.20
N PHE A 108 15.93 3.47 -7.66
CA PHE A 108 17.05 4.07 -8.36
C PHE A 108 17.56 3.10 -9.43
N TYR A 109 17.24 3.35 -10.68
CA TYR A 109 17.84 2.64 -11.80
C TYR A 109 19.20 3.26 -12.10
N ALA A 110 20.25 2.69 -11.51
CA ALA A 110 21.61 3.03 -11.90
C ALA A 110 21.80 2.60 -13.36
N VAL A 111 22.12 3.56 -14.24
CA VAL A 111 22.64 3.24 -15.56
C VAL A 111 24.08 2.76 -15.35
N VAL A 112 24.27 1.45 -15.19
CA VAL A 112 25.61 0.86 -15.23
C VAL A 112 26.12 1.05 -16.64
N GLY A 113 27.03 2.01 -16.82
CA GLY A 113 27.78 2.14 -18.06
C GLY A 113 28.57 0.87 -18.27
N THR A 114 28.31 0.15 -19.36
CA THR A 114 29.18 -0.93 -19.81
C THR A 114 30.52 -0.32 -20.20
N VAL A 115 31.50 -0.36 -19.30
CA VAL A 115 32.90 -0.34 -19.74
C VAL A 115 33.04 -1.51 -20.69
N HIS A 116 33.31 -1.21 -21.96
CA HIS A 116 33.59 -2.21 -22.98
C HIS A 116 34.86 -2.97 -22.58
N LEU A 117 34.68 -4.04 -21.80
CA LEU A 117 35.71 -5.04 -21.61
C LEU A 117 35.85 -5.77 -22.95
N PRO A 118 37.07 -5.86 -23.51
CA PRO A 118 37.28 -6.60 -24.75
C PRO A 118 36.86 -8.06 -24.54
N ALA A 119 36.09 -8.57 -25.49
CA ALA A 119 35.48 -9.89 -25.46
C ALA A 119 36.53 -10.99 -25.21
N THR A 120 36.58 -11.49 -23.98
CA THR A 120 37.21 -12.78 -23.70
C THR A 120 36.15 -13.83 -23.94
N LYS A 121 36.32 -14.62 -25.00
CA LYS A 121 35.45 -15.76 -25.34
C LYS A 121 35.57 -16.81 -24.22
N PRO A 122 34.49 -17.18 -23.52
CA PRO A 122 34.47 -18.42 -22.76
C PRO A 122 34.07 -19.55 -23.71
N ASP A 123 35.08 -20.27 -24.21
CA ASP A 123 34.91 -21.53 -24.92
C ASP A 123 34.78 -22.64 -23.86
N VAL A 124 33.62 -22.75 -23.22
CA VAL A 124 33.25 -23.94 -22.44
C VAL A 124 31.72 -24.08 -22.45
N GLU A 125 31.24 -24.97 -23.32
CA GLU A 125 29.93 -25.58 -23.15
C GLU A 125 29.99 -26.61 -22.01
N PRO A 126 29.02 -26.58 -21.11
CA PRO A 126 28.51 -27.84 -20.60
C PRO A 126 27.00 -27.91 -20.81
N GLU A 127 26.68 -28.65 -21.86
CA GLU A 127 25.44 -29.38 -22.06
C GLU A 127 25.23 -30.32 -20.86
N ALA A 128 24.21 -30.02 -20.06
CA ALA A 128 23.65 -30.98 -19.12
C ALA A 128 22.15 -30.71 -19.04
N ALA A 129 21.44 -31.47 -19.86
CA ALA A 129 20.00 -31.67 -19.76
C ALA A 129 19.66 -32.15 -18.35
N PHE A 130 18.75 -31.44 -17.69
CA PHE A 130 18.01 -31.95 -16.54
C PHE A 130 16.57 -32.17 -17.00
N ASP A 131 16.38 -33.17 -17.86
CA ASP A 131 15.08 -33.82 -18.03
C ASP A 131 14.86 -34.69 -16.79
N VAL A 132 14.09 -34.17 -15.84
CA VAL A 132 13.50 -35.00 -14.79
C VAL A 132 12.16 -35.46 -15.34
N ASP A 133 12.18 -36.65 -15.95
CA ASP A 133 10.99 -37.48 -16.13
C ASP A 133 10.42 -37.77 -14.73
N VAL A 134 9.43 -36.97 -14.32
CA VAL A 134 8.55 -37.34 -13.22
C VAL A 134 7.64 -38.44 -13.75
N GLU A 135 8.01 -39.68 -13.44
CA GLU A 135 7.10 -40.82 -13.50
C GLU A 135 5.93 -40.53 -12.56
N ILE A 136 4.82 -40.06 -13.14
CA ILE A 136 3.52 -40.02 -12.47
C ILE A 136 3.03 -41.47 -12.52
N GLU A 137 3.26 -42.20 -11.43
CA GLU A 137 2.61 -43.48 -11.21
C GLU A 137 1.10 -43.26 -11.11
N ASP A 138 0.43 -43.94 -12.02
CA ASP A 138 -0.99 -44.17 -12.14
C ASP A 138 -1.51 -44.86 -10.86
N ASP A 139 -2.43 -44.23 -10.14
CA ASP A 139 -3.41 -44.98 -9.34
C ASP A 139 -4.81 -44.45 -9.65
N VAL A 140 -5.31 -44.96 -10.77
CA VAL A 140 -6.74 -45.10 -11.04
C VAL A 140 -7.35 -45.96 -9.93
N GLN A 141 -8.16 -45.34 -9.08
CA GLN A 141 -9.25 -46.04 -8.39
C GLN A 141 -10.58 -45.39 -8.78
N ASP A 142 -11.09 -45.92 -9.90
CA ASP A 142 -12.51 -46.06 -10.18
C ASP A 142 -13.15 -47.03 -9.15
N GLU A 143 -14.48 -47.05 -9.07
CA GLU A 143 -15.35 -47.84 -8.17
C GLU A 143 -15.73 -47.12 -6.85
N ALA A 144 -16.99 -46.89 -6.50
CA ALA A 144 -18.27 -47.24 -7.09
C ALA A 144 -19.36 -46.35 -6.47
N GLU A 145 -20.33 -45.89 -7.27
CA GLU A 145 -21.68 -45.65 -6.76
C GLU A 145 -22.24 -46.98 -6.24
N PRO A 146 -22.99 -46.98 -5.13
CA PRO A 146 -24.38 -47.36 -5.31
C PRO A 146 -25.40 -46.68 -4.38
N GLU A 147 -26.56 -46.44 -5.00
CA GLU A 147 -27.91 -46.78 -4.54
C GLU A 147 -28.66 -45.91 -3.52
N ASP A 148 -29.73 -45.34 -4.07
CA ASP A 148 -31.07 -45.16 -3.50
C ASP A 148 -31.44 -45.98 -2.24
N LYS A 149 -32.02 -45.27 -1.26
CA LYS A 149 -33.07 -45.64 -0.28
C LYS A 149 -33.18 -44.46 0.70
N GLU A 150 -34.31 -43.86 1.03
CA GLU A 150 -35.75 -44.10 0.89
C GLU A 150 -36.46 -42.74 1.07
#